data_AF-A0A9E2Y5Y6-F1
#
_entry.id   AF-A0A9E2Y5Y6-F1
#
_cell.length_a   1.000
_cell.length_b   1.000
_cell.length_c   1.000
_cell.angle_alpha   90.00
_cell.angle_beta   90.00
_cell.angle_gamma   90.00
#
_symmetry.space_group_name_H-M   'P 1'
#
loop_
_entity.id
_entity.type
_entity.pdbx_description
1 polymer ?
#
loop_
_entity_poly.entity_id
_entity_poly.type
_entity_poly.pdbx_seq_one_letter_code
_entity_poly.pdbx_strand_id
1 'polypeptide(L)'
;MLPAWITPRFLWTLAVVALLLACSPGARFFAPLAVTVAVALLIATTVDAFLGPRTHEIRVERTQPQHFALGVPASLSYTVENRSSHAMRIGIIETPTRTLRFDVDELTAEIPPQSRTTIDRPVTPIARGAGELGTLYVWYENTLGLLRRRRRIDAAQAIRVFPDLSAIERYGALHVRNRTIEAGLRRMRLRGAGTEFESLREWNAGDDFRTVDWKATARRGKLMVAQHEVERSQSIMLLLDCGRLLTAR
;
A
#
# COMPACT_ATOMS: atom_id res chain seq x y z
N MET A 1 -35.78 -12.19 6.99
CA MET A 1 -34.68 -12.64 7.88
C MET A 1 -33.42 -12.76 7.03
N LEU A 2 -32.27 -12.26 7.48
CA LEU A 2 -31.01 -12.48 6.76
C LEU A 2 -30.65 -13.99 6.84
N PRO A 3 -30.00 -14.56 5.81
CA PRO A 3 -29.49 -15.91 5.92
C PRO A 3 -28.53 -16.00 7.11
N ALA A 4 -28.83 -16.93 8.01
CA ALA A 4 -28.02 -17.24 9.19
C ALA A 4 -27.34 -18.59 8.96
N TRP A 5 -26.06 -18.68 9.33
CA TRP A 5 -25.31 -19.94 9.32
C TRP A 5 -24.89 -20.30 10.74
N ILE A 6 -24.68 -21.59 10.91
CA ILE A 6 -24.23 -22.20 12.15
C ILE A 6 -22.73 -21.92 12.32
N THR A 7 -22.32 -21.49 13.52
CA THR A 7 -20.91 -21.26 13.82
C THR A 7 -20.19 -22.53 14.27
N PRO A 8 -18.85 -22.57 14.26
CA PRO A 8 -18.10 -23.69 14.83
C PRO A 8 -18.45 -23.98 16.30
N ARG A 9 -18.83 -22.97 17.10
CA ARG A 9 -19.22 -23.15 18.51
C ARG A 9 -20.48 -24.02 18.64
N PHE A 10 -21.47 -23.79 17.79
CA PHE A 10 -22.66 -24.65 17.74
C PHE A 10 -22.30 -26.08 17.32
N LEU A 11 -21.41 -26.25 16.34
CA LEU A 11 -20.99 -27.59 15.90
C LEU A 11 -20.23 -28.35 17.00
N TRP A 12 -19.36 -27.68 17.75
CA TRP A 12 -18.66 -28.29 18.88
C TRP A 12 -19.61 -28.69 20.00
N THR A 13 -20.57 -27.83 20.35
CA THR A 13 -21.57 -28.15 21.38
C THR A 13 -22.48 -29.30 20.92
N LEU A 14 -22.86 -29.35 19.65
CA LEU A 14 -23.59 -30.47 19.07
C LEU A 14 -22.76 -31.77 19.09
N ALA A 15 -21.46 -31.70 18.79
CA ALA A 15 -20.57 -32.86 18.86
C ALA A 15 -20.43 -33.39 20.29
N VAL A 16 -20.39 -32.51 21.30
CA VAL A 16 -20.41 -32.91 22.72
C VAL A 16 -21.72 -33.63 23.06
N VAL A 17 -22.87 -33.12 22.60
CA VAL A 17 -24.18 -33.80 22.77
C VAL A 17 -24.14 -35.19 22.14
N ALA A 18 -23.64 -35.31 20.90
CA ALA A 18 -23.53 -36.59 20.20
C ALA A 18 -22.60 -37.57 20.92
N LEU A 19 -21.48 -37.09 21.46
CA LEU A 19 -20.54 -37.90 22.23
C LEU A 19 -21.18 -38.42 23.54
N LEU A 20 -21.89 -37.56 24.27
CA LEU A 20 -22.61 -37.97 25.49
C LEU A 20 -23.67 -39.04 25.19
N LEU A 21 -24.40 -38.91 24.08
CA LEU A 21 -25.35 -39.94 23.63
C LEU A 21 -24.64 -41.24 23.28
N ALA A 22 -23.49 -41.20 22.59
CA ALA A 22 -22.72 -42.39 22.25
C ALA A 22 -22.20 -43.14 23.50
N CYS A 23 -21.86 -42.43 24.58
CA CYS A 23 -21.43 -43.02 25.85
C CYS A 23 -22.59 -43.52 26.73
N SER A 24 -23.84 -43.20 26.40
CA SER A 24 -25.02 -43.56 27.21
C SER A 24 -25.24 -45.05 27.47
N PRO A 25 -24.84 -46.00 26.59
CA PRO A 25 -24.95 -47.43 26.89
C PRO A 25 -24.02 -47.88 28.03
N GLY A 26 -22.88 -47.20 28.21
CA GLY A 26 -21.87 -47.53 29.22
C GLY A 26 -22.19 -46.99 30.62
N ALA A 27 -22.97 -45.90 30.72
CA ALA A 27 -23.48 -45.40 31.99
C ALA A 27 -24.79 -44.62 31.79
N ARG A 28 -25.81 -44.98 32.58
CA ARG A 28 -27.16 -44.39 32.53
C ARG A 28 -27.21 -42.88 32.81
N PHE A 29 -26.15 -42.32 33.37
CA PHE A 29 -26.03 -40.88 33.66
C PHE A 29 -25.80 -40.01 32.42
N PHE A 30 -25.20 -40.54 31.34
CA PHE A 30 -24.87 -39.71 30.18
C PHE A 30 -26.09 -39.33 29.33
N ALA A 31 -27.14 -40.15 29.30
CA ALA A 31 -28.37 -39.86 28.57
C ALA A 31 -29.10 -38.59 29.08
N PRO A 32 -29.45 -38.46 30.38
CA PRO A 32 -30.09 -37.24 30.87
C PRO A 32 -29.18 -36.02 30.71
N LEU A 33 -27.86 -36.17 30.89
CA LEU A 33 -26.90 -35.09 30.66
C LEU A 33 -26.87 -34.63 29.19
N ALA A 34 -26.93 -35.55 28.24
CA ALA A 34 -27.00 -35.20 26.82
C ALA A 34 -28.28 -34.41 26.50
N VAL A 35 -29.41 -34.83 27.06
CA VAL A 35 -30.70 -34.16 26.87
C VAL A 35 -30.68 -32.75 27.48
N THR A 36 -30.13 -32.58 28.68
CA THR A 36 -30.04 -31.24 29.30
C THR A 36 -29.15 -30.31 28.49
N VAL A 37 -28.00 -30.78 28.00
CA VAL A 37 -27.12 -29.99 27.13
C VAL A 37 -27.80 -29.65 25.80
N ALA A 38 -28.53 -30.60 25.20
CA ALA A 38 -29.27 -30.36 23.96
C ALA A 38 -30.38 -29.32 24.13
N VAL A 39 -31.15 -29.40 25.22
CA VAL A 39 -32.18 -28.42 25.57
C VAL A 39 -31.55 -27.05 25.84
N ALA A 40 -30.44 -27.00 26.57
CA ALA A 40 -29.71 -25.76 26.82
C ALA A 40 -29.19 -25.13 25.52
N LEU A 41 -28.66 -25.94 24.58
CA LEU A 41 -28.22 -25.48 23.26
C LEU A 41 -29.39 -24.95 22.44
N LEU A 42 -30.55 -25.62 22.47
CA LEU A 42 -31.76 -25.15 21.79
C LEU A 42 -32.25 -23.81 22.35
N ILE A 43 -32.29 -23.66 23.68
CA ILE A 43 -32.63 -22.40 24.34
C ILE A 43 -31.61 -21.33 23.98
N ALA A 44 -30.30 -21.61 24.07
CA ALA A 44 -29.26 -20.66 23.75
C ALA A 44 -29.33 -20.21 22.28
N THR A 45 -29.64 -21.12 21.34
CA THR A 45 -29.75 -20.81 19.90
C THR A 45 -31.00 -19.99 19.59
N THR A 46 -32.13 -20.26 20.25
CA THR A 46 -33.33 -19.45 20.12
C THR A 46 -33.11 -18.04 20.68
N VAL A 47 -32.54 -17.95 21.88
CA VAL A 47 -32.10 -16.70 22.52
C VAL A 47 -31.15 -15.92 21.59
N ASP A 48 -30.13 -16.56 21.04
CA ASP A 48 -29.19 -15.99 20.06
C ASP A 48 -29.90 -15.43 18.80
N ALA A 49 -30.88 -16.17 18.29
CA ALA A 49 -31.69 -15.73 17.14
C ALA A 49 -32.57 -14.50 17.45
N PHE A 50 -33.04 -14.33 18.69
CA PHE A 50 -33.88 -13.19 19.08
C PHE A 50 -33.08 -11.98 19.56
N LEU A 51 -31.96 -12.18 20.27
CA LEU A 51 -31.08 -11.11 20.77
C LEU A 51 -30.15 -10.52 19.70
N GLY A 52 -30.00 -11.20 18.56
CA GLY A 52 -29.16 -10.72 17.48
C GLY A 52 -29.63 -9.34 16.96
N PRO A 53 -28.70 -8.40 16.72
CA PRO A 53 -29.00 -7.05 16.26
C PRO A 53 -29.83 -7.07 14.96
N ARG A 54 -30.78 -6.13 14.87
CA ARG A 54 -31.61 -5.96 13.68
C ARG A 54 -30.80 -5.34 12.56
N THR A 55 -31.19 -5.59 11.31
CA THR A 55 -30.44 -5.11 10.13
C THR A 55 -30.25 -3.59 10.09
N HIS A 56 -31.19 -2.82 10.64
CA HIS A 56 -31.10 -1.34 10.68
C HIS A 56 -30.25 -0.80 11.83
N GLU A 57 -29.90 -1.64 12.82
CA GLU A 57 -29.08 -1.24 13.96
C GLU A 57 -27.57 -1.31 13.64
N ILE A 58 -27.22 -1.89 12.50
CA ILE A 58 -25.83 -1.99 12.04
C ILE A 58 -25.68 -1.15 10.78
N ARG A 59 -24.80 -0.15 10.86
CA ARG A 59 -24.38 0.65 9.72
C ARG A 59 -22.88 0.46 9.51
N VAL A 60 -22.49 0.18 8.27
CA VAL A 60 -21.09 0.05 7.89
C VAL A 60 -20.86 0.94 6.69
N GLU A 61 -19.87 1.82 6.79
CA GLU A 61 -19.49 2.75 5.74
C GLU A 61 -18.00 2.59 5.44
N ARG A 62 -17.65 2.63 4.15
CA ARG A 62 -16.27 2.58 3.68
C ARG A 62 -15.84 3.97 3.23
N THR A 63 -14.71 4.39 3.74
CA THR A 63 -14.00 5.61 3.35
C THR A 63 -12.66 5.23 2.73
N GLN A 64 -12.32 5.88 1.63
CA GLN A 64 -11.07 5.66 0.91
C GLN A 64 -10.30 6.97 0.73
N PRO A 65 -8.97 6.91 0.56
CA PRO A 65 -8.17 8.05 0.12
C PRO A 65 -8.67 8.62 -1.22
N GLN A 66 -8.49 9.93 -1.42
CA GLN A 66 -8.85 10.57 -2.69
C GLN A 66 -8.00 10.07 -3.86
N HIS A 67 -6.73 9.75 -3.58
CA HIS A 67 -5.75 9.31 -4.56
C HIS A 67 -4.91 8.17 -4.01
N PHE A 68 -4.62 7.20 -4.87
CA PHE A 68 -3.69 6.12 -4.58
C PHE A 68 -2.44 6.28 -5.44
N ALA A 69 -1.27 5.97 -4.88
CA ALA A 69 -0.01 5.93 -5.63
C ALA A 69 0.41 4.47 -5.85
N LEU A 70 0.83 4.15 -7.07
CA LEU A 70 1.25 2.80 -7.42
C LEU A 70 2.37 2.31 -6.49
N GLY A 71 2.18 1.15 -5.87
CA GLY A 71 3.17 0.53 -4.98
C GLY A 71 3.32 1.16 -3.60
N VAL A 72 2.61 2.26 -3.30
CA VAL A 72 2.63 2.91 -1.99
C VAL A 72 1.51 2.34 -1.12
N PRO A 73 1.81 1.79 0.07
CA PRO A 73 0.77 1.32 0.99
C PRO A 73 -0.19 2.44 1.35
N ALA A 74 -1.48 2.13 1.29
CA ALA A 74 -2.58 3.01 1.68
C ALA A 74 -3.54 2.25 2.61
N SER A 75 -4.49 2.95 3.22
CA SER A 75 -5.47 2.33 4.11
C SER A 75 -6.90 2.64 3.66
N LEU A 76 -7.76 1.63 3.66
CA LEU A 76 -9.21 1.78 3.58
C LEU A 76 -9.78 1.80 5.00
N SER A 77 -10.62 2.78 5.31
CA SER A 77 -11.23 2.90 6.64
C SER A 77 -12.68 2.44 6.60
N TYR A 78 -13.05 1.55 7.51
CA TYR A 78 -14.41 1.04 7.66
C TYR A 78 -14.98 1.54 8.97
N THR A 79 -15.98 2.41 8.90
CA THR A 79 -16.70 2.89 10.09
C THR A 79 -17.91 2.00 10.32
N VAL A 80 -17.89 1.28 11.45
CA VAL A 80 -18.96 0.41 11.91
C VAL A 80 -19.69 1.10 13.05
N GLU A 81 -20.99 1.29 12.91
CA GLU A 81 -21.86 1.83 13.95
C GLU A 81 -22.80 0.71 14.42
N ASN A 82 -22.66 0.35 15.69
CA ASN A 82 -23.53 -0.58 16.40
C ASN A 82 -24.53 0.24 17.23
N ARG A 83 -25.80 0.25 16.82
CA ARG A 83 -26.90 0.91 17.54
C ARG A 83 -27.66 -0.03 18.48
N SER A 84 -27.29 -1.31 18.51
CA SER A 84 -27.93 -2.29 19.39
C SER A 84 -27.40 -2.17 20.82
N SER A 85 -28.16 -2.70 21.77
CA SER A 85 -27.81 -2.80 23.19
C SER A 85 -26.82 -3.92 23.51
N HIS A 86 -26.34 -4.66 22.50
CA HIS A 86 -25.46 -5.80 22.68
C HIS A 86 -24.14 -5.62 21.94
N ALA A 87 -23.06 -6.13 22.52
CA ALA A 87 -21.79 -6.23 21.81
C ALA A 87 -21.92 -7.24 20.65
N MET A 88 -21.21 -6.97 19.56
CA MET A 88 -21.16 -7.88 18.43
C MET A 88 -19.73 -8.05 17.93
N ARG A 89 -19.43 -9.24 17.43
CA ARG A 89 -18.26 -9.47 16.60
C ARG A 89 -18.65 -9.29 15.15
N ILE A 90 -17.93 -8.45 14.42
CA ILE A 90 -18.18 -8.18 13.01
C ILE A 90 -17.00 -8.68 12.18
N GLY A 91 -17.28 -9.18 10.98
CA GLY A 91 -16.28 -9.42 9.95
C GLY A 91 -16.64 -8.73 8.65
N ILE A 92 -15.61 -8.17 8.00
CA ILE A 92 -15.73 -7.34 6.81
C ILE A 92 -14.86 -7.95 5.72
N ILE A 93 -15.50 -8.30 4.60
CA ILE A 93 -14.90 -8.92 3.43
C ILE A 93 -15.18 -8.03 2.22
N GLU A 94 -14.11 -7.63 1.55
CA GLU A 94 -14.16 -6.76 0.38
C GLU A 94 -14.21 -7.61 -0.89
N THR A 95 -14.88 -7.12 -1.93
CA THR A 95 -14.80 -7.78 -3.24
C THR A 95 -13.41 -7.54 -3.84
N PRO A 96 -12.67 -8.59 -4.23
CA PRO A 96 -11.35 -8.43 -4.85
C PRO A 96 -11.41 -7.55 -6.10
N THR A 97 -10.40 -6.71 -6.28
CA THR A 97 -10.27 -5.83 -7.45
C THR A 97 -8.89 -6.02 -8.08
N ARG A 98 -8.76 -5.75 -9.38
CA ARG A 98 -7.47 -5.88 -10.09
C ARG A 98 -6.49 -4.75 -9.76
N THR A 99 -7.00 -3.68 -9.14
CA THR A 99 -6.25 -2.43 -8.93
C THR A 99 -5.56 -2.37 -7.57
N LEU A 100 -6.12 -3.02 -6.56
CA LEU A 100 -5.61 -3.04 -5.18
C LEU A 100 -5.37 -4.48 -4.74
N ARG A 101 -4.24 -4.71 -4.07
CA ARG A 101 -3.98 -5.90 -3.27
C ARG A 101 -4.40 -5.62 -1.84
N PHE A 102 -5.15 -6.55 -1.25
CA PHE A 102 -5.50 -6.53 0.15
C PHE A 102 -4.55 -7.46 0.90
N ASP A 103 -3.92 -6.97 1.98
CA ASP A 103 -2.92 -7.77 2.70
C ASP A 103 -3.56 -8.79 3.67
N VAL A 104 -4.79 -8.50 4.10
CA VAL A 104 -5.62 -9.39 4.93
C VAL A 104 -6.93 -9.59 4.18
N ASP A 105 -7.41 -10.81 4.01
CA ASP A 105 -8.67 -11.10 3.29
C ASP A 105 -9.92 -10.64 4.04
N GLU A 106 -9.91 -10.87 5.35
CA GLU A 106 -11.03 -10.67 6.25
C GLU A 106 -10.62 -9.84 7.47
N LEU A 107 -11.26 -8.68 7.66
CA LEU A 107 -11.10 -7.90 8.88
C LEU A 107 -12.13 -8.35 9.90
N THR A 108 -11.71 -8.59 11.15
CA THR A 108 -12.63 -8.87 12.24
C THR A 108 -12.40 -7.92 13.41
N ALA A 109 -13.49 -7.51 14.06
CA ALA A 109 -13.44 -6.64 15.22
C ALA A 109 -14.61 -6.91 16.18
N GLU A 110 -14.41 -6.60 17.46
CA GLU A 110 -15.48 -6.54 18.45
C GLU A 110 -15.97 -5.10 18.55
N ILE A 111 -17.28 -4.93 18.39
CA ILE A 111 -17.94 -3.65 18.42
C ILE A 111 -18.82 -3.60 19.68
N PRO A 112 -18.49 -2.73 20.65
CA PRO A 112 -19.32 -2.51 21.83
C PRO A 112 -20.76 -2.11 21.49
N PRO A 113 -21.71 -2.27 22.43
CA PRO A 113 -23.06 -1.76 22.25
C PRO A 113 -23.06 -0.23 22.10
N GLN A 114 -23.99 0.28 21.30
CA GLN A 114 -24.21 1.73 21.12
C GLN A 114 -22.94 2.54 20.79
N SER A 115 -22.00 1.93 20.06
CA SER A 115 -20.70 2.54 19.74
C SER A 115 -20.48 2.69 18.24
N ARG A 116 -19.53 3.55 17.91
CA ARG A 116 -18.98 3.69 16.56
C ARG A 116 -17.48 3.39 16.61
N THR A 117 -17.04 2.46 15.77
CA THR A 117 -15.64 2.01 15.70
C THR A 117 -15.16 2.11 14.27
N THR A 118 -13.96 2.66 14.07
CA THR A 118 -13.31 2.70 12.76
C THR A 118 -12.20 1.66 12.73
N ILE A 119 -12.15 0.90 11.64
CA ILE A 119 -11.18 -0.18 11.43
C ILE A 119 -10.46 0.11 10.11
N ASP A 120 -9.14 0.22 10.15
CA ASP A 120 -8.33 0.47 8.96
C ASP A 120 -7.79 -0.83 8.38
N ARG A 121 -7.90 -0.98 7.05
CA ARG A 121 -7.35 -2.10 6.28
C ARG A 121 -6.18 -1.60 5.44
N PRO A 122 -4.96 -2.11 5.62
CA PRO A 122 -3.88 -1.82 4.70
C PRO A 122 -4.17 -2.43 3.32
N VAL A 123 -3.92 -1.65 2.29
CA VAL A 123 -4.05 -2.03 0.88
C VAL A 123 -2.87 -1.48 0.08
N THR A 124 -2.41 -2.23 -0.91
CA THR A 124 -1.34 -1.80 -1.81
C THR A 124 -1.89 -1.67 -3.23
N PRO A 125 -1.80 -0.50 -3.89
CA PRO A 125 -2.16 -0.35 -5.30
C PRO A 125 -1.16 -1.09 -6.21
N ILE A 126 -1.66 -2.00 -7.04
CA ILE A 126 -0.85 -2.89 -7.89
C ILE A 126 -0.98 -2.61 -9.39
N ALA A 127 -2.01 -1.86 -9.81
CA ALA A 127 -2.20 -1.45 -11.20
C ALA A 127 -2.56 0.04 -11.29
N ARG A 128 -2.04 0.72 -12.32
CA ARG A 128 -2.36 2.15 -12.58
C ARG A 128 -3.70 2.30 -13.28
N GLY A 129 -4.30 3.48 -13.12
CA GLY A 129 -5.51 3.88 -13.85
C GLY A 129 -6.77 3.89 -12.98
N ALA A 130 -7.92 3.87 -13.65
CA ALA A 130 -9.21 3.78 -12.99
C ALA A 130 -9.48 2.33 -12.57
N GLY A 131 -9.91 2.14 -11.33
CA GLY A 131 -10.42 0.89 -10.80
C GLY A 131 -11.71 1.12 -10.06
N GLU A 132 -12.30 0.06 -9.53
CA GLU A 132 -13.50 0.14 -8.72
C GLU A 132 -13.38 -0.80 -7.51
N LEU A 133 -13.82 -0.30 -6.37
CA LEU A 133 -14.16 -1.12 -5.22
C LEU A 133 -15.62 -1.52 -5.36
N GLY A 134 -15.88 -2.81 -5.24
CA GLY A 134 -17.22 -3.36 -5.42
C GLY A 134 -18.06 -3.36 -4.14
N THR A 135 -18.92 -4.38 -4.08
CA THR A 135 -19.79 -4.70 -2.95
C THR A 135 -18.97 -5.09 -1.73
N LEU A 136 -19.42 -4.64 -0.56
CA LEU A 136 -18.91 -5.02 0.74
C LEU A 136 -19.76 -6.16 1.34
N TYR A 137 -19.13 -7.23 1.79
CA TYR A 137 -19.79 -8.31 2.52
C TYR A 137 -19.46 -8.21 4.00
N VAL A 138 -20.49 -8.14 4.82
CA VAL A 138 -20.34 -7.99 6.27
C VAL A 138 -21.06 -9.14 6.94
N TRP A 139 -20.40 -9.82 7.88
CA TRP A 139 -21.07 -10.75 8.77
C TRP A 139 -20.95 -10.28 10.21
N TYR A 140 -21.87 -10.71 11.06
CA TYR A 140 -21.82 -10.43 12.49
C TYR A 140 -22.35 -11.61 13.32
N GLU A 141 -21.82 -11.69 14.53
CA GLU A 141 -22.15 -12.64 15.59
C GLU A 141 -22.44 -11.84 16.86
N ASN A 142 -23.43 -12.23 17.65
CA ASN A 142 -23.65 -11.65 18.98
C ASN A 142 -22.67 -12.28 19.99
N THR A 143 -22.85 -11.98 21.29
CA THR A 143 -22.01 -12.51 22.37
C THR A 143 -22.02 -14.04 22.50
N LEU A 144 -23.16 -14.69 22.26
CA LEU A 144 -23.27 -16.16 22.29
C LEU A 144 -22.53 -16.78 21.09
N GLY A 145 -22.61 -16.14 19.94
CA GLY A 145 -21.89 -16.52 18.72
C GLY A 145 -22.26 -17.93 18.25
N LEU A 146 -23.52 -18.32 18.41
CA LEU A 146 -24.04 -19.61 17.92
C LEU A 146 -24.51 -19.50 16.48
N LEU A 147 -25.03 -18.33 16.10
CA LEU A 147 -25.43 -18.02 14.72
C LEU A 147 -24.61 -16.86 14.18
N ARG A 148 -24.23 -16.98 12.90
CA ARG A 148 -23.59 -15.93 12.11
C ARG A 148 -24.55 -15.44 11.05
N ARG A 149 -24.75 -14.13 10.95
CA ARG A 149 -25.57 -13.50 9.91
C ARG A 149 -24.70 -12.75 8.94
N ARG A 150 -25.04 -12.75 7.65
CA ARG A 150 -24.36 -11.90 6.64
C ARG A 150 -25.30 -10.94 5.97
N ARG A 151 -24.75 -9.78 5.65
CA ARG A 151 -25.36 -8.72 4.89
C ARG A 151 -24.45 -8.35 3.73
N ARG A 152 -25.09 -8.11 2.58
CA ARG A 152 -24.46 -7.48 1.43
C ARG A 152 -24.72 -5.98 1.51
N ILE A 153 -23.68 -5.17 1.38
CA ILE A 153 -23.78 -3.71 1.32
C ILE A 153 -23.24 -3.28 -0.03
N ASP A 154 -24.10 -2.66 -0.83
CA ASP A 154 -23.65 -2.02 -2.06
C ASP A 154 -22.95 -0.72 -1.69
N ALA A 155 -21.64 -0.70 -1.93
CA ALA A 155 -20.76 0.38 -1.53
C ALA A 155 -19.87 0.80 -2.70
N ALA A 156 -20.26 0.55 -3.95
CA ALA A 156 -19.41 0.75 -5.11
C ALA A 156 -18.74 2.15 -5.13
N GLN A 157 -17.42 2.19 -5.25
CA GLN A 157 -16.62 3.42 -5.24
C GLN A 157 -15.52 3.35 -6.29
N ALA A 158 -15.36 4.41 -7.08
CA ALA A 158 -14.29 4.51 -8.05
C ALA A 158 -12.93 4.76 -7.38
N ILE A 159 -11.90 4.05 -7.82
CA ILE A 159 -10.51 4.20 -7.41
C ILE A 159 -9.72 4.88 -8.53
N ARG A 160 -8.82 5.80 -8.18
CA ARG A 160 -7.84 6.37 -9.11
C ARG A 160 -6.43 6.14 -8.61
N VAL A 161 -5.67 5.33 -9.33
CA VAL A 161 -4.26 5.05 -9.04
C VAL A 161 -3.36 5.85 -9.98
N PHE A 162 -2.59 6.77 -9.39
CA PHE A 162 -1.61 7.60 -10.05
C PHE A 162 -0.21 6.98 -9.97
N PRO A 163 0.72 7.38 -10.86
CA PRO A 163 2.13 7.08 -10.67
C PRO A 163 2.63 7.68 -9.36
N ASP A 164 3.56 6.98 -8.70
CA ASP A 164 4.29 7.55 -7.56
C ASP A 164 5.28 8.62 -8.07
N LEU A 165 4.94 9.89 -7.84
CA LEU A 165 5.78 11.04 -8.21
C LEU A 165 6.83 11.38 -7.14
N SER A 166 6.80 10.72 -5.97
CA SER A 166 7.77 10.97 -4.90
C SER A 166 9.21 10.63 -5.30
N ALA A 167 9.39 9.74 -6.28
CA ALA A 167 10.69 9.46 -6.88
C ALA A 167 11.22 10.69 -7.64
N ILE A 168 10.35 11.37 -8.41
CA ILE A 168 10.74 12.53 -9.21
C ILE A 168 11.16 13.69 -8.31
N GLU A 169 10.46 13.93 -7.20
CA GLU A 169 10.84 14.97 -6.24
C GLU A 169 12.24 14.72 -5.65
N ARG A 170 12.52 13.46 -5.27
CA ARG A 170 13.85 13.06 -4.75
C ARG A 170 14.96 13.25 -5.77
N TYR A 171 14.75 12.82 -7.02
CA TYR A 171 15.76 12.98 -8.08
C TYR A 171 15.88 14.43 -8.57
N GLY A 172 14.79 15.19 -8.59
CA GLY A 172 14.77 16.61 -8.95
C GLY A 172 15.60 17.47 -7.99
N ALA A 173 15.49 17.22 -6.67
CA ALA A 173 16.31 17.90 -5.66
C ALA A 173 17.81 17.63 -5.83
N LEU A 174 18.19 16.41 -6.23
CA LEU A 174 19.58 16.05 -6.54
C LEU A 174 20.09 16.77 -7.81
N HIS A 175 19.25 16.94 -8.83
CA HIS A 175 19.63 17.60 -10.09
C HIS A 175 19.80 19.12 -9.95
N VAL A 176 18.98 19.79 -9.13
CA VAL A 176 19.14 21.23 -8.86
C VAL A 176 20.50 21.49 -8.19
N ARG A 177 20.97 20.58 -7.34
CA ARG A 177 22.25 20.71 -6.66
C ARG A 177 23.45 20.58 -7.61
N ASN A 178 23.35 19.73 -8.64
CA ASN A 178 24.39 19.61 -9.67
C ASN A 178 24.39 20.78 -10.66
N ARG A 179 23.22 21.35 -10.99
CA ARG A 179 23.15 22.55 -11.85
C ARG A 179 23.85 23.77 -11.27
N THR A 180 23.88 23.95 -9.95
CA THR A 180 24.63 25.07 -9.34
C THR A 180 26.15 24.95 -9.53
N ILE A 181 26.64 23.72 -9.73
CA ILE A 181 28.06 23.43 -10.01
C ILE A 181 28.34 23.61 -11.51
N GLU A 182 27.44 23.16 -12.40
CA GLU A 182 27.58 23.28 -13.86
C GLU A 182 27.28 24.70 -14.40
N ALA A 183 26.35 25.45 -13.81
CA ALA A 183 25.95 26.80 -14.24
C ALA A 183 26.94 27.92 -13.85
N GLY A 184 28.15 27.57 -13.39
CA GLY A 184 29.22 28.54 -13.09
C GLY A 184 28.98 29.43 -11.86
N LEU A 185 27.89 29.22 -11.10
CA LEU A 185 27.56 29.98 -9.88
C LEU A 185 28.53 29.68 -8.72
N ARG A 186 29.29 28.58 -8.81
CA ARG A 186 30.52 28.37 -8.04
C ARG A 186 31.66 28.10 -9.01
N ARG A 187 32.55 29.09 -9.20
CA ARG A 187 33.88 28.86 -9.76
C ARG A 187 34.67 27.96 -8.81
N MET A 188 34.55 26.64 -8.95
CA MET A 188 35.64 25.77 -8.53
C MET A 188 36.78 25.98 -9.53
N ARG A 189 37.90 26.50 -9.06
CA ARG A 189 39.17 26.41 -9.79
C ARG A 189 39.48 24.92 -9.94
N LEU A 190 39.12 24.30 -11.06
CA LEU A 190 39.66 22.98 -11.40
C LEU A 190 41.17 23.14 -11.52
N ARG A 191 41.90 22.50 -10.62
CA ARG A 191 43.36 22.39 -10.71
C ARG A 191 43.68 21.27 -11.69
N GLY A 192 44.19 21.64 -12.85
CA GLY A 192 44.75 20.75 -13.86
C GLY A 192 45.16 21.58 -15.07
N ALA A 193 46.40 21.46 -15.52
CA ALA A 193 46.75 21.89 -16.87
C ALA A 193 46.00 20.95 -17.81
N GLY A 194 45.22 21.48 -18.73
CA GLY A 194 44.51 20.68 -19.73
C GLY A 194 45.45 19.75 -20.48
N THR A 195 44.91 18.68 -21.05
CA THR A 195 45.69 17.71 -21.85
C THR A 195 45.48 17.89 -23.35
N GLU A 196 44.46 18.64 -23.77
CA GLU A 196 44.14 18.83 -25.18
C GLU A 196 44.88 20.06 -25.72
N PHE A 197 45.70 19.88 -26.76
CA PHE A 197 46.43 20.96 -27.40
C PHE A 197 45.46 21.94 -28.07
N GLU A 198 45.53 23.22 -27.67
CA GLU A 198 44.70 24.28 -28.25
C GLU A 198 45.50 25.06 -29.30
N SER A 199 46.66 25.62 -28.91
CA SER A 199 47.46 26.47 -29.80
C SER A 199 48.92 26.66 -29.35
N LEU A 200 49.76 27.21 -30.24
CA LEU A 200 51.12 27.67 -29.92
C LEU A 200 51.16 29.20 -29.87
N ARG A 201 51.74 29.76 -28.82
CA ARG A 201 52.00 31.21 -28.71
C ARG A 201 53.46 31.53 -28.39
N GLU A 202 53.88 32.77 -28.65
CA GLU A 202 55.19 33.25 -28.19
C GLU A 202 55.24 33.30 -26.65
N TRP A 203 56.40 32.95 -26.09
CA TRP A 203 56.65 32.95 -24.64
C TRP A 203 56.64 34.37 -24.09
N ASN A 204 56.00 34.57 -22.93
CA ASN A 204 56.01 35.82 -22.19
C ASN A 204 56.66 35.62 -20.81
N ALA A 205 57.26 36.69 -20.30
CA ALA A 205 57.85 36.69 -18.97
C ALA A 205 56.78 36.39 -17.91
N GLY A 206 56.89 35.22 -17.28
CA GLY A 206 55.91 34.68 -16.32
C GLY A 206 55.39 33.29 -16.69
N ASP A 207 55.64 32.83 -17.92
CA ASP A 207 55.27 31.49 -18.36
C ASP A 207 56.24 30.42 -17.82
N ASP A 208 55.71 29.27 -17.40
CA ASP A 208 56.51 28.14 -16.91
C ASP A 208 57.32 27.52 -18.06
N PHE A 209 58.64 27.38 -17.88
CA PHE A 209 59.54 26.75 -18.84
C PHE A 209 59.16 25.31 -19.20
N ARG A 210 58.41 24.61 -18.34
CA ARG A 210 57.91 23.25 -18.62
C ARG A 210 56.88 23.20 -19.75
N THR A 211 56.29 24.34 -20.09
CA THR A 211 55.27 24.45 -21.16
C THR A 211 55.86 24.84 -22.52
N VAL A 212 57.19 25.02 -22.60
CA VAL A 212 57.89 25.37 -23.83
C VAL A 212 57.93 24.18 -24.80
N ASP A 213 57.45 24.40 -26.01
CA ASP A 213 57.60 23.46 -27.11
C ASP A 213 58.93 23.75 -27.83
N TRP A 214 59.95 22.95 -27.49
CA TRP A 214 61.30 23.10 -28.06
C TRP A 214 61.34 22.84 -29.57
N LYS A 215 60.43 22.01 -30.09
CA LYS A 215 60.37 21.67 -31.52
C LYS A 215 59.77 22.83 -32.32
N ALA A 216 58.71 23.47 -31.81
CA ALA A 216 58.14 24.67 -32.38
C ALA A 216 59.11 25.85 -32.28
N THR A 217 59.80 25.99 -31.14
CA THR A 217 60.83 27.01 -30.91
C THR A 217 61.97 26.90 -31.93
N ALA A 218 62.50 25.70 -32.14
CA ALA A 218 63.57 25.46 -33.12
C ALA A 218 63.17 25.82 -34.56
N ARG A 219 61.88 25.67 -34.91
CA ARG A 219 61.37 26.00 -36.25
C ARG A 219 61.09 27.48 -36.45
N ARG A 220 60.64 28.19 -35.40
CA ARG A 220 60.24 29.60 -35.49
C ARG A 220 61.34 30.59 -35.08
N GLY A 221 62.42 30.11 -34.46
CA GLY A 221 63.54 30.95 -34.03
C GLY A 221 63.23 31.86 -32.83
N LYS A 222 62.08 31.64 -32.18
CA LYS A 222 61.60 32.35 -30.98
C LYS A 222 60.98 31.35 -30.01
N LEU A 223 61.05 31.61 -28.70
CA LEU A 223 60.49 30.73 -27.67
C LEU A 223 58.96 30.60 -27.85
N MET A 224 58.49 29.36 -28.03
CA MET A 224 57.08 29.02 -28.22
C MET A 224 56.56 28.20 -27.04
N VAL A 225 55.36 28.51 -26.57
CA VAL A 225 54.66 27.82 -25.47
C VAL A 225 53.41 27.13 -26.01
N ALA A 226 53.19 25.88 -25.60
CA ALA A 226 51.98 25.13 -25.92
C ALA A 226 50.86 25.43 -24.91
N GLN A 227 49.74 25.94 -25.41
CA GLN A 227 48.53 26.13 -24.63
C GLN A 227 47.66 24.89 -24.74
N HIS A 228 47.17 24.42 -23.59
CA HIS A 228 46.29 23.26 -23.52
C HIS A 228 44.95 23.68 -22.91
N GLU A 229 43.87 23.29 -23.56
CA GLU A 229 42.51 23.49 -23.07
C GLU A 229 42.14 22.37 -22.09
N VAL A 230 41.41 22.75 -21.03
CA VAL A 230 40.90 21.78 -20.05
C VAL A 230 39.74 21.03 -20.69
N GLU A 231 39.91 19.72 -20.86
CA GLU A 231 38.85 18.84 -21.34
C GLU A 231 37.61 18.97 -20.45
N ARG A 232 36.48 19.37 -21.05
CA ARG A 232 35.20 19.48 -20.35
C ARG A 232 34.42 18.21 -20.57
N SER A 233 34.23 17.41 -19.53
CA SER A 233 33.23 16.35 -19.54
C SER A 233 31.84 16.97 -19.75
N GLN A 234 31.28 16.81 -20.95
CA GLN A 234 29.92 17.25 -21.24
C GLN A 234 28.94 16.23 -20.64
N SER A 235 28.07 16.70 -19.74
CA SER A 235 26.95 15.91 -19.23
C SER A 235 25.85 15.87 -20.28
N ILE A 236 25.62 14.70 -20.89
CA ILE A 236 24.52 14.49 -21.85
C ILE A 236 23.30 13.98 -21.08
N MET A 237 22.21 14.74 -21.12
CA MET A 237 20.92 14.35 -20.53
C MET A 237 19.99 13.82 -21.62
N LEU A 238 19.65 12.54 -21.55
CA LEU A 238 18.65 11.93 -22.43
C LEU A 238 17.26 12.09 -21.81
N LEU A 239 16.43 12.96 -22.39
CA LEU A 239 15.01 13.04 -22.04
C LEU A 239 14.21 12.17 -23.00
N LEU A 240 13.66 11.08 -22.48
CA LEU A 240 12.72 10.23 -23.21
C LEU A 240 11.30 10.66 -22.86
N ASP A 241 10.56 11.13 -23.86
CA ASP A 241 9.11 11.19 -23.78
C ASP A 241 8.58 9.74 -23.86
N CYS A 242 7.74 9.36 -22.91
CA CYS A 242 7.07 8.05 -22.85
C CYS A 242 5.54 8.22 -22.81
N GLY A 243 5.04 9.36 -23.27
CA GLY A 243 3.62 9.69 -23.30
C GLY A 243 2.82 8.84 -24.27
N ARG A 244 1.50 8.83 -24.07
CA ARG A 244 0.53 8.09 -24.91
C ARG A 244 0.59 8.47 -26.40
N LEU A 245 1.16 9.61 -26.76
CA LEU A 245 1.31 10.04 -28.15
C LEU A 245 2.37 9.23 -28.93
N LEU A 246 3.24 8.50 -28.24
CA LEU A 246 4.29 7.68 -28.85
C LEU A 246 3.88 6.24 -29.14
N THR A 247 2.63 5.85 -28.84
CA THR A 247 2.12 4.52 -29.21
C THR A 247 1.75 4.54 -30.69
N ALA A 248 2.66 4.09 -31.55
CA ALA A 248 2.37 3.87 -32.97
C ALA A 248 1.23 2.85 -33.10
N ARG A 249 0.21 3.18 -33.89
CA ARG A 249 -0.89 2.27 -34.25
C ARG A 249 -0.46 1.30 -35.33
#